data_AF-A0A0K8SHV1-F1
#
_entry.id   AF-A0A0K8SHV1-F1
#
_cell.length_a   1.000
_cell.length_b   1.000
_cell.length_c   1.000
_cell.angle_alpha   90.00
_cell.angle_beta   90.00
_cell.angle_gamma   90.00
#
_symmetry.space_group_name_H-M   'P 1'
#
loop_
_entity.id
_entity.type
_entity.pdbx_description
1 polymer ?
#
loop_
_entity_poly.entity_id
_entity_poly.type
_entity_poly.pdbx_seq_one_letter_code
_entity_poly.pdbx_strand_id
1 'polypeptide(L)'
;MLITWCLTLVGAVLIFIDVGGWVSSTPSLIHAIFGLCTTVLCFIQPIGAAFRPHPTARNRPLFNWIHWLVGNAAHICAVLALFFATPVAKAELPPWLDWILFGYVVLYVAVHLCLTIAGCISDSKGAERVNTFPLKDLNTSRSALNSVERRLDAPFSGFRKLLLFIHIVGVTAVTAAIIVIICLAPIEAQLSSLQKKIMSV
;
A
#
# COMPACT_ATOMS: atom_id res chain seq x y z
N MET A 1 -1.08 9.21 1.82
CA MET A 1 -1.25 9.72 0.45
C MET A 1 -0.46 10.99 0.21
N LEU A 2 -0.68 12.10 0.94
CA LEU A 2 0.12 13.33 0.73
C LEU A 2 1.64 13.11 0.92
N ILE A 3 2.06 12.47 2.02
CA ILE A 3 3.48 12.16 2.25
C ILE A 3 4.04 11.29 1.12
N THR A 4 3.34 10.20 0.79
CA THR A 4 3.70 9.31 -0.33
C THR A 4 3.85 10.08 -1.64
N TRP A 5 2.91 10.97 -1.95
CA TRP A 5 2.89 11.78 -3.15
C TRP A 5 4.10 12.73 -3.21
N CYS A 6 4.41 13.42 -2.10
CA CYS A 6 5.61 14.26 -2.01
C CYS A 6 6.89 13.46 -2.20
N LEU A 7 7.02 12.31 -1.53
CA LEU A 7 8.20 11.44 -1.63
C LEU A 7 8.37 10.86 -3.05
N THR A 8 7.28 10.46 -3.70
CA THR A 8 7.31 9.98 -5.10
C THR A 8 7.76 11.08 -6.05
N LEU A 9 7.29 12.32 -5.88
CA LEU A 9 7.74 13.45 -6.68
C LEU A 9 9.21 13.78 -6.48
N VAL A 10 9.65 13.87 -5.21
CA VAL A 10 11.06 14.12 -4.89
C VAL A 10 11.93 13.01 -5.47
N GLY A 11 11.56 11.74 -5.27
CA GLY A 11 12.28 10.59 -5.81
C GLY A 11 12.36 10.61 -7.34
N ALA A 12 11.25 10.90 -8.04
CA ALA A 12 11.24 11.01 -9.49
C ALA A 12 12.20 12.11 -9.99
N VAL A 13 12.17 13.29 -9.37
CA VAL A 13 13.08 14.40 -9.73
C VAL A 13 14.55 14.02 -9.49
N LEU A 14 14.86 13.40 -8.35
CA LEU A 14 16.22 12.98 -8.02
C LEU A 14 16.78 11.97 -9.03
N ILE A 15 15.96 11.00 -9.48
CA ILE A 15 16.39 10.01 -10.49
C ILE A 15 16.72 10.70 -11.81
N PHE A 16 15.91 11.65 -12.27
CA PHE A 16 16.19 12.37 -13.52
C PHE A 16 17.43 13.26 -13.43
N ILE A 17 17.69 13.86 -12.27
CA ILE A 17 18.92 14.64 -12.03
C ILE A 17 20.15 13.73 -12.06
N ASP A 18 20.09 12.57 -11.40
CA ASP A 18 21.21 11.63 -11.29
C ASP A 18 21.52 10.88 -12.60
N VAL A 19 20.50 10.51 -13.37
CA VAL A 19 20.68 9.85 -14.67
C VAL A 19 21.01 10.87 -15.77
N GLY A 20 20.53 12.11 -15.65
CA GLY A 20 20.75 13.17 -16.63
C GLY A 20 20.01 12.98 -17.97
N GLY A 21 19.06 12.04 -18.05
CA GLY A 21 18.36 11.71 -19.28
C GLY A 21 17.46 10.47 -19.16
N TRP A 22 17.04 9.95 -20.31
CA TRP A 22 16.24 8.72 -20.40
C TRP A 22 17.15 7.50 -20.60
N VAL A 23 16.79 6.36 -19.99
CA VAL A 23 17.50 5.10 -20.15
C VAL A 23 16.97 4.31 -21.35
N SER A 24 17.86 3.71 -22.14
CA SER A 24 17.48 2.97 -23.36
C SER A 24 17.82 1.47 -23.31
N SER A 25 18.53 1.01 -22.29
CA SER A 25 18.94 -0.39 -22.12
C SER A 25 18.04 -1.14 -21.14
N THR A 26 17.73 -2.40 -21.46
CA THR A 26 17.10 -3.35 -20.54
C THR A 26 18.15 -3.85 -19.54
N PRO A 27 17.86 -3.96 -18.24
CA PRO A 27 16.55 -3.87 -17.57
C PRO A 27 16.09 -2.47 -17.15
N SER A 28 16.98 -1.47 -17.15
CA SER A 28 16.70 -0.11 -16.66
C SER A 28 15.51 0.55 -17.37
N LEU A 29 15.31 0.29 -18.66
CA LEU A 29 14.17 0.77 -19.43
C LEU A 29 12.83 0.31 -18.82
N ILE A 30 12.73 -0.97 -18.44
CA ILE A 30 11.49 -1.53 -17.90
C ILE A 30 11.19 -0.92 -16.53
N HIS A 31 12.22 -0.82 -15.68
CA HIS A 31 12.12 -0.13 -14.40
C HIS A 31 11.64 1.34 -14.57
N ALA A 32 12.26 2.07 -15.49
CA ALA A 32 11.92 3.47 -15.75
C ALA A 32 10.49 3.66 -16.28
N ILE A 33 10.01 2.78 -17.16
CA ILE A 33 8.63 2.82 -17.67
C ILE A 33 7.63 2.61 -16.52
N PHE A 34 7.81 1.54 -15.72
CA PHE A 34 6.90 1.28 -14.60
C PHE A 34 6.98 2.35 -13.50
N GLY A 35 8.18 2.89 -13.24
CA GLY A 35 8.39 4.00 -12.31
C GLY A 35 7.70 5.29 -12.78
N LEU A 36 7.78 5.61 -14.08
CA LEU A 36 7.11 6.77 -14.66
C LEU A 36 5.59 6.58 -14.63
N CYS A 37 5.06 5.43 -15.05
CA CYS A 37 3.64 5.09 -14.95
C CYS A 37 3.14 5.25 -13.51
N THR A 38 3.89 4.72 -12.53
CA THR A 38 3.58 4.86 -11.11
C THR A 38 3.51 6.33 -10.70
N THR A 39 4.50 7.13 -11.09
CA THR A 39 4.57 8.56 -10.74
C THR A 39 3.38 9.33 -11.31
N VAL A 40 3.05 9.12 -12.59
CA VAL A 40 1.91 9.77 -13.25
C VAL A 40 0.58 9.37 -12.63
N LEU A 41 0.36 8.07 -12.43
CA LEU A 41 -0.90 7.57 -11.84
C LEU A 41 -1.05 8.05 -10.39
N CYS A 42 0.04 8.03 -9.61
CA CYS A 42 0.07 8.58 -8.24
C CYS A 42 -0.25 10.08 -8.23
N PHE A 43 0.21 10.83 -9.24
CA PHE A 43 -0.01 12.26 -9.35
C PHE A 43 -1.46 12.63 -9.68
N ILE A 44 -2.11 11.85 -10.55
CA ILE A 44 -3.51 12.08 -10.96
C ILE A 44 -4.48 11.83 -9.79
N GLN A 45 -4.16 10.93 -8.87
CA GLN A 45 -5.04 10.51 -7.79
C GLN A 45 -5.53 11.64 -6.85
N PRO A 46 -4.66 12.47 -6.24
CA PRO A 46 -5.11 13.57 -5.38
C PRO A 46 -5.89 14.64 -6.16
N ILE A 47 -5.54 14.88 -7.43
CA ILE A 47 -6.27 15.81 -8.31
C ILE A 47 -7.69 15.28 -8.53
N GLY A 48 -7.82 14.01 -8.93
CA GLY A 48 -9.12 13.35 -9.07
C GLY A 48 -9.93 13.39 -7.77
N ALA A 49 -9.28 13.16 -6.63
CA ALA A 49 -9.92 13.23 -5.31
C ALA A 49 -10.42 14.63 -4.95
N ALA A 50 -9.76 15.70 -5.41
CA ALA A 50 -10.22 17.08 -5.23
C ALA A 50 -11.51 17.37 -6.01
N PHE A 51 -11.68 16.75 -7.19
CA PHE A 51 -12.90 16.84 -8.00
C PHE A 51 -13.97 15.79 -7.63
N ARG A 52 -13.88 15.20 -6.44
CA ARG A 52 -14.82 14.17 -5.98
C ARG A 52 -16.27 14.69 -6.00
N PRO A 53 -17.19 14.02 -6.71
CA PRO A 53 -18.60 14.41 -6.73
C PRO A 53 -19.27 14.32 -5.35
N HIS A 54 -20.32 15.11 -5.14
CA HIS A 54 -21.14 15.07 -3.92
C HIS A 54 -21.62 13.62 -3.62
N PRO A 55 -21.74 13.20 -2.34
CA PRO A 55 -22.13 11.82 -1.99
C PRO A 55 -23.43 11.31 -2.64
N THR A 56 -24.38 12.19 -2.95
CA THR A 56 -25.66 11.85 -3.59
C THR A 56 -25.67 12.00 -5.12
N ALA A 57 -24.56 12.42 -5.72
CA ALA A 57 -24.49 12.66 -7.16
C ALA A 57 -24.52 11.35 -7.96
N ARG A 58 -25.24 11.34 -9.09
CA ARG A 58 -25.35 10.17 -10.00
C ARG A 58 -24.00 9.66 -10.50
N ASN A 59 -23.01 10.54 -10.64
CA ASN A 59 -21.67 10.19 -11.17
C ASN A 59 -20.73 9.62 -10.09
N ARG A 60 -21.16 9.56 -8.83
CA ARG A 60 -20.34 9.09 -7.70
C ARG A 60 -19.89 7.62 -7.84
N PRO A 61 -20.71 6.67 -8.30
CA PRO A 61 -20.27 5.29 -8.52
C PRO A 61 -19.18 5.19 -9.59
N LEU A 62 -19.30 5.94 -10.69
CA LEU A 62 -18.30 6.00 -11.75
C LEU A 62 -16.97 6.55 -11.21
N PHE A 63 -17.03 7.65 -10.46
CA PHE A 63 -15.84 8.21 -9.80
C PHE A 63 -15.17 7.18 -8.87
N ASN A 64 -15.94 6.48 -8.03
CA ASN A 64 -15.38 5.49 -7.12
C ASN A 64 -14.66 4.36 -7.88
N TRP A 65 -15.24 3.86 -8.97
CA TRP A 65 -14.62 2.82 -9.80
C TRP A 65 -13.33 3.29 -10.48
N ILE A 66 -13.35 4.47 -11.10
CA ILE A 66 -12.16 5.03 -11.76
C ILE A 66 -11.06 5.31 -10.72
N HIS A 67 -11.40 5.97 -9.62
CA HIS A 67 -10.44 6.30 -8.56
C HIS A 67 -9.83 5.05 -7.93
N TRP A 68 -10.64 4.00 -7.72
CA TRP A 68 -10.19 2.69 -7.26
C TRP A 68 -9.26 2.03 -8.29
N LEU A 69 -9.66 1.99 -9.57
CA LEU A 69 -8.89 1.34 -10.63
C LEU A 69 -7.52 2.00 -10.82
N VAL A 70 -7.49 3.33 -10.92
CA VAL A 70 -6.25 4.12 -11.07
C VAL A 70 -5.33 3.90 -9.87
N GLY A 71 -5.88 3.79 -8.66
CA GLY A 71 -5.10 3.54 -7.45
C GLY A 71 -4.46 2.17 -7.42
N ASN A 72 -5.21 1.13 -7.76
CA ASN A 72 -4.68 -0.22 -7.83
C ASN A 72 -3.66 -0.37 -8.98
N ALA A 73 -3.91 0.26 -10.13
CA ALA A 73 -2.95 0.29 -11.23
C ALA A 73 -1.64 0.95 -10.81
N ALA A 74 -1.70 2.10 -10.11
CA ALA A 74 -0.50 2.77 -9.57
C ALA A 74 0.28 1.85 -8.61
N HIS A 75 -0.42 1.13 -7.72
CA HIS A 75 0.22 0.20 -6.79
C HIS A 75 0.87 -0.98 -7.49
N ILE A 76 0.20 -1.61 -8.47
CA ILE A 76 0.77 -2.71 -9.25
C ILE A 76 2.01 -2.24 -10.03
N CYS A 77 1.94 -1.08 -10.70
CA CYS A 77 3.09 -0.51 -11.38
C CYS A 77 4.25 -0.24 -10.41
N ALA A 78 3.97 0.20 -9.18
CA ALA A 78 4.99 0.45 -8.17
C ALA A 78 5.69 -0.85 -7.75
N VAL A 79 4.93 -1.91 -7.51
CA VAL A 79 5.48 -3.23 -7.15
C VAL A 79 6.36 -3.76 -8.29
N LEU A 80 5.90 -3.66 -9.54
CA LEU A 80 6.70 -4.07 -10.70
C LEU A 80 7.98 -3.24 -10.82
N ALA A 81 7.90 -1.92 -10.62
CA ALA A 81 9.08 -1.05 -10.62
C ALA A 81 10.11 -1.48 -9.55
N LEU A 82 9.68 -1.91 -8.37
CA LEU A 82 10.57 -2.44 -7.32
C LEU A 82 11.30 -3.71 -7.76
N PHE A 83 10.60 -4.69 -8.34
CA PHE A 83 11.25 -5.92 -8.83
C PHE A 83 12.21 -5.63 -9.99
N PHE A 84 11.87 -4.72 -10.89
CA PHE A 84 12.77 -4.36 -11.98
C PHE A 84 13.92 -3.44 -11.54
N ALA A 85 13.96 -2.97 -10.30
CA ALA A 85 15.07 -2.19 -9.77
C ALA A 85 16.28 -3.07 -9.41
N THR A 86 16.06 -4.31 -8.95
CA THR A 86 17.14 -5.20 -8.50
C THR A 86 18.17 -5.56 -9.58
N PRO A 87 17.80 -5.81 -10.85
CA PRO A 87 18.79 -6.08 -11.89
C PRO A 87 19.41 -4.80 -12.51
N VAL A 88 19.05 -3.60 -12.05
CA VAL A 88 19.64 -2.35 -12.56
C VAL A 88 21.04 -2.17 -11.98
N ALA A 89 22.06 -2.22 -12.84
CA ALA A 89 23.46 -2.15 -12.42
C ALA A 89 23.80 -0.92 -11.55
N LYS A 90 23.21 0.25 -11.86
CA LYS A 90 23.44 1.51 -11.11
C LYS A 90 22.87 1.47 -9.68
N ALA A 91 21.91 0.58 -9.41
CA ALA A 91 21.28 0.47 -8.10
C ALA A 91 22.11 -0.37 -7.11
N GLU A 92 23.05 -1.19 -7.61
CA GLU A 92 23.96 -2.04 -6.82
C GLU A 92 23.24 -2.88 -5.74
N LEU A 93 22.00 -3.28 -6.03
CA LEU A 93 21.15 -4.02 -5.10
C LEU A 93 21.52 -5.50 -5.09
N PRO A 94 21.47 -6.14 -3.91
CA PRO A 94 21.78 -7.56 -3.82
C PRO A 94 20.66 -8.42 -4.43
N PRO A 95 20.96 -9.52 -5.15
CA PRO A 95 19.95 -10.36 -5.79
C PRO A 95 18.93 -10.99 -4.82
N TRP A 96 19.30 -11.21 -3.55
CA TRP A 96 18.39 -11.78 -2.56
C TRP A 96 17.29 -10.81 -2.10
N LEU A 97 17.36 -9.52 -2.47
CA LEU A 97 16.31 -8.54 -2.22
C LEU A 97 14.98 -8.94 -2.86
N ASP A 98 15.00 -9.67 -3.99
CA ASP A 98 13.80 -10.18 -4.66
C ASP A 98 12.97 -11.11 -3.74
N TRP A 99 13.62 -11.87 -2.85
CA TRP A 99 12.92 -12.72 -1.89
C TRP A 99 12.18 -11.91 -0.82
N ILE A 100 12.75 -10.77 -0.39
CA ILE A 100 12.04 -9.84 0.51
C ILE A 100 10.84 -9.24 -0.20
N LEU A 101 11.02 -8.77 -1.45
CA LEU A 101 9.92 -8.21 -2.25
C LEU A 101 8.81 -9.24 -2.49
N PHE A 102 9.18 -10.49 -2.76
CA PHE A 102 8.22 -11.59 -2.86
C PHE A 102 7.46 -11.81 -1.55
N GLY A 103 8.17 -11.84 -0.41
CA GLY A 103 7.55 -11.93 0.92
C GLY A 103 6.55 -10.80 1.19
N TYR A 104 6.88 -9.57 0.77
CA TYR A 104 5.96 -8.43 0.82
C TYR A 104 4.69 -8.68 0.00
N VAL A 105 4.82 -9.15 -1.24
CA VAL A 105 3.66 -9.44 -2.10
C VAL A 105 2.77 -10.52 -1.47
N VAL A 106 3.37 -11.60 -0.94
CA VAL A 106 2.62 -12.65 -0.26
C VAL A 106 1.88 -12.11 0.96
N LEU A 107 2.54 -11.32 1.82
CA LEU A 107 1.90 -10.69 2.97
C LEU A 107 0.76 -9.75 2.54
N TYR A 108 0.99 -8.93 1.51
CA TYR A 108 0.00 -8.00 0.98
C TYR A 108 -1.25 -8.75 0.49
N VAL A 109 -1.08 -9.76 -0.35
CA VAL A 109 -2.18 -10.56 -0.91
C VAL A 109 -2.91 -11.33 0.19
N ALA A 110 -2.19 -11.98 1.11
CA ALA A 110 -2.78 -12.73 2.20
C ALA A 110 -3.65 -11.84 3.11
N VAL A 111 -3.14 -10.67 3.51
CA VAL A 111 -3.91 -9.72 4.31
C VAL A 111 -5.14 -9.20 3.55
N HIS A 112 -4.99 -8.82 2.27
CA HIS A 112 -6.12 -8.33 1.47
C HIS A 112 -7.20 -9.39 1.30
N LEU A 113 -6.82 -10.63 1.05
CA LEU A 113 -7.74 -11.76 0.94
C LEU A 113 -8.47 -12.02 2.27
N CYS A 114 -7.72 -12.09 3.38
CA CYS A 114 -8.29 -12.28 4.72
C CYS A 114 -9.25 -11.15 5.11
N LEU A 115 -8.89 -9.89 4.84
CA LEU A 115 -9.76 -8.74 5.12
C LEU A 115 -11.01 -8.72 4.24
N THR A 116 -10.90 -9.14 2.98
CA THR A 116 -12.04 -9.25 2.06
C THR A 116 -13.01 -10.33 2.54
N ILE A 117 -12.49 -11.52 2.87
CA ILE A 117 -13.30 -12.63 3.41
C ILE A 117 -13.96 -12.21 4.73
N ALA A 118 -13.21 -11.60 5.65
CA ALA A 118 -13.75 -11.10 6.92
C ALA A 118 -14.81 -10.00 6.71
N GLY A 119 -14.64 -9.16 5.69
CA GLY A 119 -15.64 -8.17 5.26
C GLY A 119 -16.94 -8.84 4.81
N CYS A 120 -16.86 -9.79 3.87
CA CYS A 120 -18.03 -10.53 3.38
C CYS A 120 -18.77 -11.25 4.51
N ILE A 121 -18.04 -11.91 5.43
CA ILE A 121 -18.65 -12.59 6.59
C ILE A 121 -19.32 -11.58 7.54
N SER A 122 -18.66 -10.44 7.78
CA SER A 122 -19.20 -9.35 8.61
C SER A 122 -20.49 -8.79 8.02
N ASP A 123 -20.53 -8.58 6.70
CA ASP A 123 -21.70 -8.01 6.01
C ASP A 123 -22.87 -8.99 6.03
N SER A 124 -22.63 -10.29 5.80
CA SER A 124 -23.65 -11.33 5.93
C SER A 124 -24.25 -11.39 7.34
N LYS A 125 -23.42 -11.35 8.39
CA LYS A 125 -23.89 -11.35 9.78
C LYS A 125 -24.51 -10.02 10.23
N GLY A 126 -24.07 -8.91 9.63
CA GLY A 126 -24.66 -7.59 9.84
C GLY A 126 -26.07 -7.50 9.26
N ALA A 127 -26.28 -8.05 8.06
CA ALA A 127 -27.60 -8.17 7.45
C ALA A 127 -28.56 -9.03 8.30
N GLU A 128 -28.06 -10.14 8.85
CA GLU A 128 -28.84 -10.97 9.79
C GLU A 128 -29.25 -10.17 11.05
N ARG A 129 -28.34 -9.41 11.66
CA ARG A 129 -28.65 -8.56 12.83
C ARG A 129 -29.73 -7.52 12.55
N VAL A 130 -29.68 -6.85 11.40
CA VAL A 130 -30.69 -5.83 11.02
C VAL A 130 -32.09 -6.44 10.92
N ASN A 131 -32.20 -7.68 10.44
CA ASN A 131 -33.48 -8.40 10.35
C ASN A 131 -34.00 -8.91 11.71
N THR A 132 -33.13 -9.01 12.73
CA THR A 132 -33.49 -9.48 14.08
C THR A 132 -33.86 -8.37 15.06
N PHE A 133 -33.82 -7.10 14.67
CA PHE A 133 -34.46 -6.05 15.46
C PHE A 133 -35.97 -6.16 15.23
N PRO A 134 -36.76 -6.65 16.21
CA PRO A 134 -38.19 -6.39 16.15
C PRO A 134 -38.35 -4.87 16.07
N LEU A 135 -39.26 -4.39 15.23
CA LEU A 135 -39.73 -3.01 15.23
C LEU A 135 -40.29 -2.70 16.63
N LYS A 136 -39.42 -2.45 17.60
CA LYS A 136 -39.79 -2.11 18.96
C LYS A 136 -40.37 -0.72 18.89
N ASP A 137 -41.62 -0.63 19.32
CA ASP A 137 -42.51 0.52 19.21
C ASP A 137 -41.77 1.87 19.26
N LEU A 138 -42.00 2.66 18.22
CA LEU A 138 -41.44 4.00 17.97
C LEU A 138 -41.84 5.07 19.02
N ASN A 139 -42.34 4.67 20.18
CA ASN A 139 -43.02 5.56 21.13
C ASN A 139 -42.31 5.71 22.50
N THR A 140 -41.00 5.56 22.59
CA THR A 140 -40.27 5.88 23.83
C THR A 140 -38.98 6.66 23.55
N SER A 141 -39.03 7.96 23.89
CA SER A 141 -37.92 8.83 24.30
C SER A 141 -36.58 8.69 23.56
N ARG A 142 -36.48 9.40 22.44
CA ARG A 142 -35.46 9.29 21.36
C ARG A 142 -34.01 9.71 21.66
N SER A 143 -33.60 10.08 22.87
CA SER A 143 -32.27 10.74 23.01
C SER A 143 -31.14 9.89 23.59
N ALA A 144 -31.40 8.91 24.47
CA ALA A 144 -30.33 8.22 25.22
C ALA A 144 -29.91 6.85 24.62
N LEU A 145 -30.81 6.18 23.88
CA LEU A 145 -30.55 4.85 23.31
C LEU A 145 -29.72 4.89 22.00
N ASN A 146 -29.82 5.99 21.23
CA ASN A 146 -29.10 6.14 19.97
C ASN A 146 -27.57 6.28 20.12
N SER A 147 -27.07 6.62 21.31
CA SER A 147 -25.63 6.69 21.59
C SER A 147 -25.02 5.36 22.02
N VAL A 148 -25.81 4.45 22.58
CA VAL A 148 -25.36 3.12 23.02
C VAL A 148 -25.31 2.15 21.85
N GLU A 149 -26.32 2.15 20.98
CA GLU A 149 -26.39 1.35 19.74
C GLU A 149 -25.22 1.65 18.79
N ARG A 150 -24.78 2.92 18.73
CA ARG A 150 -23.70 3.39 17.86
C ARG A 150 -22.30 2.89 18.28
N ARG A 151 -22.14 2.35 19.49
CA ARG A 151 -20.87 1.83 20.02
C ARG A 151 -20.69 0.32 19.86
N LEU A 152 -21.64 -0.37 19.24
CA LEU A 152 -21.44 -1.78 18.91
C LEU A 152 -20.60 -1.89 17.66
N ASP A 153 -19.33 -2.23 17.86
CA ASP A 153 -18.40 -2.59 16.80
C ASP A 153 -19.02 -3.66 15.87
N ALA A 154 -18.78 -3.55 14.57
CA ALA A 154 -19.20 -4.55 13.59
C ALA A 154 -18.71 -5.95 14.00
N PRO A 155 -19.47 -7.03 13.69
CA PRO A 155 -19.00 -8.39 13.96
C PRO A 155 -17.60 -8.60 13.34
N PHE A 156 -16.69 -9.25 14.08
CA PHE A 156 -15.28 -9.41 13.72
C PHE A 156 -14.40 -8.13 13.68
N SER A 157 -14.82 -7.01 14.28
CA SER A 157 -13.97 -5.80 14.33
C SER A 157 -12.58 -6.06 14.94
N GLY A 158 -12.51 -6.86 16.01
CA GLY A 158 -11.25 -7.16 16.71
C GLY A 158 -10.24 -7.90 15.83
N PHE A 159 -10.72 -8.90 15.08
CA PHE A 159 -9.90 -9.64 14.11
C PHE A 159 -9.39 -8.73 12.99
N ARG A 160 -10.26 -7.87 12.43
CA ARG A 160 -9.87 -6.90 11.40
C ARG A 160 -8.85 -5.88 11.90
N LYS A 161 -9.01 -5.39 13.14
CA LYS A 161 -8.05 -4.47 13.80
C LYS A 161 -6.69 -5.15 14.02
N LEU A 162 -6.69 -6.41 14.48
CA LEU A 162 -5.46 -7.19 14.64
C LEU A 162 -4.74 -7.43 13.32
N LEU A 163 -5.45 -7.85 12.27
CA LEU A 163 -4.87 -8.03 10.94
C LEU A 163 -4.29 -6.73 10.38
N LEU A 164 -4.99 -5.61 10.55
CA LEU A 164 -4.50 -4.29 10.14
C LEU A 164 -3.22 -3.92 10.91
N PHE A 165 -3.16 -4.21 12.21
CA PHE A 165 -1.97 -3.97 13.02
C PHE A 165 -0.77 -4.80 12.53
N ILE A 166 -0.96 -6.12 12.33
CA ILE A 166 0.08 -7.01 11.78
C ILE A 166 0.55 -6.51 10.42
N HIS A 167 -0.37 -6.07 9.56
CA HIS A 167 -0.04 -5.52 8.26
C HIS A 167 0.80 -4.24 8.35
N ILE A 168 0.41 -3.28 9.19
CA ILE A 168 1.15 -2.02 9.38
C ILE A 168 2.56 -2.31 9.89
N VAL A 169 2.69 -3.15 10.91
CA VAL A 169 4.00 -3.53 11.49
C VAL A 169 4.85 -4.24 10.43
N GLY A 170 4.29 -5.23 9.74
CA GLY A 170 5.00 -6.00 8.72
C GLY A 170 5.47 -5.15 7.55
N VAL A 171 4.60 -4.30 6.99
CA VAL A 171 4.97 -3.38 5.89
C VAL A 171 6.01 -2.37 6.35
N THR A 172 5.88 -1.79 7.55
CA THR A 172 6.87 -0.84 8.07
C THR A 172 8.23 -1.50 8.27
N ALA A 173 8.27 -2.71 8.80
CA ALA A 173 9.50 -3.48 8.98
C ALA A 173 10.18 -3.80 7.63
N VAL A 174 9.40 -4.25 6.64
CA VAL A 174 9.93 -4.49 5.28
C VAL A 174 10.45 -3.20 4.65
N THR A 175 9.69 -2.10 4.72
CA THR A 175 10.12 -0.80 4.18
C THR A 175 11.42 -0.33 4.85
N ALA A 176 11.53 -0.41 6.17
CA ALA A 176 12.75 -0.06 6.89
C ALA A 176 13.94 -0.94 6.46
N ALA A 177 13.74 -2.25 6.31
CA ALA A 177 14.77 -3.17 5.83
C ALA A 177 15.25 -2.81 4.43
N ILE A 178 14.33 -2.54 3.50
CA ILE A 178 14.67 -2.13 2.12
C ILE A 178 15.43 -0.81 2.11
N ILE A 179 15.02 0.19 2.90
CA ILE A 179 15.73 1.48 2.99
C ILE A 179 17.16 1.28 3.50
N VAL A 180 17.36 0.47 4.55
CA VAL A 180 18.70 0.16 5.08
C VAL A 180 19.54 -0.54 4.02
N ILE A 181 18.95 -1.48 3.27
CA ILE A 181 19.63 -2.17 2.18
C ILE A 181 20.08 -1.19 1.09
N ILE A 182 19.20 -0.30 0.65
CA ILE A 182 19.52 0.72 -0.37
C ILE A 182 20.61 1.67 0.13
N CYS A 183 20.54 2.16 1.37
CA CYS A 183 21.52 3.08 1.92
C CYS A 183 22.92 2.47 2.12
N LEU A 184 23.01 1.14 2.25
CA LEU A 184 24.26 0.41 2.45
C LEU A 184 24.77 -0.30 1.18
N ALA A 185 24.09 -0.13 0.04
CA ALA A 185 24.53 -0.68 -1.23
C ALA A 185 25.89 -0.07 -1.64
N PRO A 186 26.91 -0.89 -2.04
CA PRO A 186 26.91 -2.34 -2.16
C PRO A 186 27.17 -3.05 -0.81
N ILE A 187 26.15 -3.74 -0.28
CA ILE A 187 26.16 -4.32 1.07
C ILE A 187 27.20 -5.43 1.21
N GLU A 188 27.39 -6.24 0.18
CA GLU A 188 28.30 -7.39 0.22
C GLU A 188 29.75 -6.94 0.41
N ALA A 189 30.14 -5.80 -0.18
CA ALA A 189 31.45 -5.20 0.03
C ALA A 189 31.60 -4.69 1.48
N GLN A 190 30.57 -4.04 2.02
CA GLN A 190 30.56 -3.55 3.39
C GLN A 190 30.61 -4.71 4.40
N LEU A 191 29.78 -5.73 4.22
CA LEU A 191 29.71 -6.91 5.09
C LEU A 191 31.02 -7.70 5.07
N SER A 192 31.60 -7.92 3.88
CA SER A 192 32.89 -8.62 3.78
C SER A 192 34.04 -7.83 4.40
N SER A 193 34.04 -6.50 4.31
CA SER A 193 35.03 -5.66 5.00
C SER A 193 34.88 -5.70 6.52
N LEU A 194 33.65 -5.68 7.04
CA LEU A 194 33.35 -5.82 8.46
C LEU A 194 33.74 -7.20 8.99
N GLN A 195 33.40 -8.26 8.26
CA GLN A 195 33.77 -9.62 8.62
C GLN A 195 35.29 -9.78 8.67
N LYS A 196 36.03 -9.25 7.68
CA LYS A 196 37.50 -9.24 7.71
C LYS A 196 38.05 -8.52 8.94
N LYS A 197 37.48 -7.35 9.29
CA LYS A 197 37.91 -6.56 10.45
C LYS A 197 37.62 -7.25 11.79
N ILE A 198 36.50 -7.97 11.88
CA ILE A 198 36.14 -8.75 13.08
C ILE A 198 37.03 -9.98 13.22
N MET A 199 37.32 -10.68 12.12
CA MET A 199 38.17 -11.90 12.14
C MET A 199 39.67 -11.60 12.28
N SER A 200 40.10 -10.34 12.10
CA SER A 200 41.49 -9.90 12.28
C SER A 200 41.81 -9.43 13.71
N VAL A 201 40.81 -9.39 14.59
CA VAL A 201 40.93 -9.10 16.03
C VAL A 201 40.92 -10.41 16.80
#